data_AF-A0A6G2PR56-F1
#
_entry.id   AF-A0A6G2PR56-F1
#
_cell.length_a   1.000
_cell.length_b   1.000
_cell.length_c   1.000
_cell.angle_alpha   90.00
_cell.angle_beta   90.00
_cell.angle_gamma   90.00
#
_symmetry.space_group_name_H-M   'P 1'
#
loop_
_entity.id
_entity.type
_entity.pdbx_description
1 polymer ?
#
loop_
_entity_poly.entity_id
_entity_poly.type
_entity_poly.pdbx_seq_one_letter_code
_entity_poly.pdbx_strand_id
1 'polypeptide(L)'
;MSDLTAFDVLMRDNRITLPSVWQAAFTEAEEQLTEACPWGVDVLDIARAAWDCLPDAARGEALDALFYGWWEAEQDRKNRAEQAGGAR
;
A
#
# COMPACT_ATOMS: atom_id res chain seq x y z
N MET A 1 0.07 2.51 30.83
CA MET A 1 0.74 3.74 30.35
C MET A 1 1.47 3.35 29.09
N SER A 2 1.07 3.89 27.93
CA SER A 2 1.77 3.56 26.67
C SER A 2 3.12 4.27 26.66
N ASP A 3 4.20 3.49 26.65
CA ASP A 3 5.56 3.96 26.37
C ASP A 3 5.68 4.27 24.88
N LEU A 4 5.04 5.37 24.45
CA LEU A 4 5.30 5.95 23.14
C LEU A 4 6.68 6.62 23.20
N THR A 5 7.53 6.27 22.25
CA THR A 5 8.84 6.92 22.12
C THR A 5 8.64 8.38 21.71
N ALA A 6 9.64 9.24 21.95
CA ALA A 6 9.60 10.62 21.48
C ALA A 6 9.39 10.71 19.96
N PHE A 7 9.84 9.70 19.21
CA PHE A 7 9.60 9.57 17.78
C PHE A 7 8.11 9.31 17.48
N ASP A 8 7.47 8.39 18.21
CA ASP A 8 6.04 8.09 18.00
C ASP A 8 5.14 9.30 18.31
N VAL A 9 5.49 10.08 19.34
CA VAL A 9 4.81 11.33 19.67
C VAL A 9 4.97 12.33 18.52
N LEU A 10 6.19 12.50 18.00
CA LEU A 10 6.47 13.43 16.91
C LEU A 10 5.74 13.04 15.62
N MET A 11 5.70 11.74 15.28
CA MET A 11 4.96 11.20 14.14
C MET A 11 3.46 11.48 14.27
N ARG A 12 2.91 11.23 15.47
CA ARG A 12 1.49 11.47 15.76
C ARG A 12 1.13 12.96 15.68
N ASP A 13 1.92 13.83 16.32
CA ASP A 13 1.64 15.27 16.39
C ASP A 13 1.69 15.91 14.99
N ASN A 14 2.55 15.40 14.11
CA ASN A 14 2.65 15.85 12.72
C ASN A 14 1.75 15.07 11.76
N ARG A 15 0.91 14.15 12.25
CA ARG A 15 0.01 13.29 11.46
C ARG A 15 0.73 12.52 10.34
N ILE A 16 1.98 12.13 10.58
CA ILE A 16 2.76 11.35 9.63
C ILE A 16 2.32 9.90 9.74
N THR A 17 1.90 9.32 8.61
CA THR A 17 1.58 7.90 8.48
C THR A 17 2.69 7.26 7.66
N LEU A 18 3.34 6.23 8.21
CA LEU A 18 4.34 5.47 7.45
C LEU A 18 3.65 4.62 6.39
N PRO A 19 4.27 4.44 5.21
CA PRO A 19 3.77 3.48 4.23
C PRO A 19 3.78 2.09 4.83
N SER A 20 2.84 1.25 4.40
CA SER A 20 2.86 -0.18 4.74
C SER A 20 4.11 -0.83 4.15
N VAL A 21 4.48 -2.00 4.68
CA VAL A 21 5.62 -2.75 4.17
C VAL A 21 5.46 -3.10 2.68
N TRP A 22 4.23 -3.41 2.24
CA TRP A 22 3.94 -3.61 0.81
C TRP A 22 4.13 -2.32 -0.01
N GLN A 23 3.62 -1.20 0.47
CA GLN A 23 3.73 0.08 -0.26
C GLN A 23 5.20 0.52 -0.40
N ALA A 24 5.99 0.38 0.66
CA ALA A 24 7.42 0.67 0.61
C ALA A 24 8.15 -0.21 -0.42
N ALA A 25 7.91 -1.53 -0.39
CA ALA A 25 8.53 -2.47 -1.33
C ALA A 25 8.09 -2.21 -2.78
N PHE A 26 6.82 -1.86 -3.00
CA PHE A 26 6.29 -1.55 -4.32
C PHE A 26 6.92 -0.28 -4.89
N THR A 27 7.00 0.80 -4.10
CA THR A 27 7.64 2.06 -4.52
C THR A 27 9.10 1.86 -4.86
N GLU A 28 9.84 1.12 -4.05
CA GLU A 28 11.26 0.82 -4.33
C GLU A 28 11.43 0.02 -5.64
N ALA A 29 10.58 -1.00 -5.87
CA ALA A 29 10.62 -1.77 -7.11
C ALA A 29 10.24 -0.94 -8.34
N GLU A 30 9.27 -0.03 -8.21
CA GLU A 30 8.84 0.88 -9.28
C GLU A 30 9.97 1.82 -9.68
N GLU A 31 10.66 2.42 -8.72
CA GLU A 31 11.80 3.31 -8.97
C GLU A 31 12.92 2.56 -9.72
N GLN A 32 13.31 1.38 -9.23
CA GLN A 32 14.37 0.58 -9.84
C GLN A 32 14.02 0.14 -11.27
N LEU A 33 12.79 -0.32 -11.50
CA LEU A 33 12.38 -0.79 -12.83
C LEU A 33 12.18 0.36 -13.81
N THR A 34 11.67 1.51 -13.34
CA THR A 34 11.50 2.70 -14.19
C THR A 34 12.83 3.27 -14.63
N GLU A 35 13.84 3.26 -13.75
CA GLU A 35 15.21 3.63 -14.10
C GLU A 35 15.83 2.66 -15.12
N ALA A 36 15.58 1.35 -14.96
CA ALA A 36 16.13 0.32 -15.85
C ALA A 36 15.41 0.22 -17.21
N CYS A 37 14.12 0.56 -17.27
CA CYS A 37 13.26 0.40 -18.44
C CYS A 37 12.51 1.69 -18.77
N PRO A 38 13.17 2.69 -19.42
CA PRO A 38 12.55 3.97 -19.76
C PRO A 38 11.38 3.86 -20.75
N TRP A 39 11.25 2.71 -21.44
CA TRP A 39 10.17 2.44 -22.39
C TRP A 39 8.85 2.01 -21.73
N GLY A 40 8.84 1.86 -20.40
CA GLY A 40 7.67 1.51 -19.61
C GLY A 40 7.80 0.17 -18.92
N VAL A 41 7.14 0.06 -17.77
CA VAL A 41 7.11 -1.11 -16.89
C VAL A 41 5.67 -1.50 -16.66
N ASP A 42 5.37 -2.80 -16.71
CA ASP A 42 4.04 -3.29 -16.34
C ASP A 42 3.88 -3.35 -14.81
N VAL A 43 2.70 -3.00 -14.33
CA VAL A 43 2.38 -2.98 -12.89
C VAL A 43 2.58 -4.35 -12.25
N LEU A 44 2.31 -5.45 -12.97
CA LEU A 44 2.53 -6.80 -12.45
C LEU A 44 4.02 -7.15 -12.33
N ASP A 45 4.87 -6.59 -13.18
CA ASP A 45 6.31 -6.79 -13.08
C ASP A 45 6.87 -6.07 -11.85
N ILE A 46 6.37 -4.87 -11.55
CA ILE A 46 6.67 -4.15 -10.30
C ILE A 46 6.19 -4.97 -9.09
N ALA A 47 4.94 -5.44 -9.13
CA ALA A 47 4.38 -6.22 -8.02
C ALA A 47 5.17 -7.50 -7.75
N ARG A 48 5.60 -8.21 -8.80
CA ARG A 48 6.44 -9.41 -8.66
C ARG A 48 7.80 -9.08 -8.07
N ALA A 49 8.47 -8.05 -8.59
CA ALA A 49 9.77 -7.61 -8.06
C ALA A 49 9.67 -7.22 -6.58
N ALA A 50 8.64 -6.46 -6.19
CA ALA A 50 8.38 -6.11 -4.81
C ALA A 50 8.15 -7.34 -3.92
N TRP A 51 7.38 -8.30 -4.40
CA TRP A 51 7.10 -9.55 -3.66
C TRP A 51 8.33 -10.44 -3.48
N ASP A 52 9.17 -10.53 -4.51
CA ASP A 52 10.38 -11.34 -4.49
C ASP A 52 11.44 -10.76 -3.55
N CYS A 53 11.48 -9.43 -3.40
CA CYS A 53 12.39 -8.73 -2.49
C CYS A 53 11.91 -8.73 -1.03
N LEU A 54 10.65 -9.07 -0.75
CA LEU A 54 10.12 -9.04 0.60
C LEU A 54 10.64 -10.21 1.45
N PRO A 55 11.17 -9.93 2.66
CA PRO A 55 11.50 -10.97 3.64
C PRO A 55 10.27 -11.81 3.99
N ASP A 56 10.46 -13.12 4.21
CA ASP A 56 9.34 -14.04 4.53
C ASP A 56 8.52 -13.58 5.74
N ALA A 57 9.18 -13.02 6.76
CA ALA A 57 8.51 -12.50 7.96
C ALA A 57 7.56 -11.32 7.67
N ALA A 58 7.83 -10.56 6.61
CA ALA A 58 7.04 -9.40 6.22
C ALA A 58 5.90 -9.73 5.26
N ARG A 59 5.89 -10.93 4.66
CA ARG A 59 4.87 -11.32 3.67
C ARG A 59 3.46 -11.37 4.25
N GLY A 60 3.31 -11.75 5.52
CA GLY A 60 2.02 -11.75 6.20
C GLY A 60 1.40 -10.35 6.25
N GLU A 61 2.18 -9.37 6.73
CA GLU A 61 1.76 -7.96 6.77
C GLU A 61 1.49 -7.39 5.38
N ALA A 62 2.31 -7.77 4.38
CA ALA A 62 2.11 -7.36 3.00
C ALA A 62 0.79 -7.89 2.41
N LEU A 63 0.41 -9.13 2.73
CA LEU A 63 -0.87 -9.71 2.31
C LEU A 63 -2.06 -9.00 2.95
N ASP A 64 -1.96 -8.63 4.22
CA ASP A 64 -3.00 -7.85 4.89
C ASP A 64 -3.17 -6.48 4.19
N ALA A 65 -2.06 -5.79 3.90
CA ALA A 65 -2.10 -4.52 3.20
C ALA A 65 -2.73 -4.64 1.81
N LEU A 66 -2.37 -5.68 1.05
CA LEU A 66 -2.96 -5.98 -0.26
C LEU A 66 -4.46 -6.27 -0.16
N PHE A 67 -4.86 -7.07 0.82
CA PHE A 67 -6.25 -7.43 1.04
C PHE A 67 -7.11 -6.20 1.38
N TYR A 68 -6.67 -5.40 2.35
CA TYR A 68 -7.41 -4.21 2.76
C TYR A 68 -7.46 -3.15 1.65
N GLY A 69 -6.35 -2.95 0.93
CA GLY A 69 -6.32 -2.04 -0.22
C GLY A 69 -7.33 -2.43 -1.30
N TRP A 70 -7.45 -3.72 -1.61
CA TRP A 70 -8.48 -4.21 -2.53
C TRP A 70 -9.90 -4.07 -1.96
N TRP A 71 -10.10 -4.46 -0.69
CA TRP A 71 -11.40 -4.47 -0.04
C TRP A 71 -11.98 -3.06 0.07
N GLU A 72 -11.20 -2.08 0.51
CA GLU A 72 -11.66 -0.69 0.63
C GLU A 72 -12.10 -0.12 -0.73
N ALA A 73 -11.31 -0.36 -1.77
CA ALA A 73 -11.65 0.05 -3.13
C ALA A 73 -12.93 -0.65 -3.66
N GLU A 74 -13.17 -1.89 -3.26
CA GLU A 74 -14.39 -2.63 -3.58
C GLU A 74 -15.61 -2.05 -2.84
N GLN A 75 -15.48 -1.75 -1.54
CA GLN A 75 -16.57 -1.14 -0.77
C GLN A 75 -16.93 0.25 -1.30
N ASP A 76 -15.93 1.07 -1.64
CA ASP A 76 -16.16 2.38 -2.23
C ASP A 76 -16.92 2.27 -3.57
N ARG A 77 -16.56 1.31 -4.42
CA ARG A 77 -17.30 1.01 -5.67
C ARG A 77 -18.76 0.64 -5.41
N LYS A 78 -19.04 -0.20 -4.40
CA LYS A 78 -20.41 -0.58 -4.01
C LYS A 78 -21.21 0.60 -3.47
N ASN A 79 -20.62 1.38 -2.56
CA ASN A 79 -21.26 2.57 -1.98
C ASN A 79 -21.65 3.58 -3.07
N ARG A 80 -20.77 3.81 -4.06
CA ARG A 80 -21.08 4.68 -5.20
C ARG A 80 -22.20 4.14 -6.07
N ALA A 81 -22.25 2.82 -6.29
CA ALA A 81 -23.32 2.18 -7.04
C ALA A 81 -24.68 2.28 -6.33
N GLU A 82 -24.72 2.11 -5.01
CA GLU A 82 -25.92 2.26 -4.19
C GLU A 82 -26.45 3.71 -4.19
N GLN A 83 -25.55 4.69 -4.07
CA GLN A 83 -25.90 6.12 -4.18
C GLN A 83 -26.45 6.49 -5.57
N ALA A 84 -25.93 5.87 -6.64
CA ALA A 84 -26.45 6.06 -7.99
C ALA A 84 -27.80 5.36 -8.23
N GLY A 85 -28.08 4.25 -7.52
CA GLY A 85 -29.32 3.48 -7.61
C GLY A 85 -30.49 4.03 -6.77
N GLY A 86 -30.22 4.81 -5.72
CA GLY A 86 -31.22 5.44 -4.85
C GLY A 86 -31.89 6.70 -5.42
N ALA A 87 -31.51 7.14 -6.62
CA ALA A 87 -32.08 8.31 -7.31
C ALA A 87 -33.31 7.96 -8.19
N ARG A 88 -34.13 6.99 -7.78
CA ARG A 88 -35.39 6.62 -8.45
C ARG A 88 -36.60 6.77 -7.53
#